data_AF-A0A923VAB1-F1
#
_entry.id   AF-A0A923VAB1-F1
#
_cell.length_a   1.000
_cell.length_b   1.000
_cell.length_c   1.000
_cell.angle_alpha   90.00
_cell.angle_beta   90.00
_cell.angle_gamma   90.00
#
_symmetry.space_group_name_H-M   'P 1'
#
loop_
_entity.id
_entity.type
_entity.pdbx_description
1 polymer ?
#
loop_
_entity_poly.entity_id
_entity_poly.type
_entity_poly.pdbx_seq_one_letter_code
_entity_poly.pdbx_strand_id
1 'polypeptide(L)'
;MKKMTSFFNQRFGPVLLLTLIICTVSLITRIVLFVKSFSSIDFSPVHIVGIFLVGLFYDLVVSSFFAIPVALYCWLINDSFYRKKIQRVPLFLLFFIIIFIIISIAGSEIVFWNEFNVRFNFIAVDYLVYTNEVLGNIQESYNMPVIISIVVFVALLLLFIVRKKLAASQSASIYFGKRTLYFLSFLLLPLAGYFLVNNRFKNISKNNYINELGGNGVYEFGAAFWNNELDYNRFYLTRNDTAN
;
A
#
# COMPACT_ATOMS: atom_id res chain seq x y z
N MET A 1 11.37 31.08 -22.22
CA MET A 1 11.51 29.67 -21.79
C MET A 1 10.29 29.30 -20.94
N LYS A 2 9.35 28.48 -21.45
CA LYS A 2 8.24 27.94 -20.65
C LYS A 2 8.86 27.19 -19.47
N LYS A 3 8.69 27.69 -18.23
CA LYS A 3 9.01 26.90 -17.03
C LYS A 3 8.25 25.59 -17.18
N MET A 4 8.97 24.50 -17.37
CA MET A 4 8.41 23.16 -17.34
C MET A 4 7.78 23.03 -15.96
N THR A 5 6.46 23.21 -15.89
CA THR A 5 5.73 23.12 -14.63
C THR A 5 5.89 21.69 -14.15
N SER A 6 6.69 21.51 -13.10
CA SER A 6 6.85 20.22 -12.42
C SER A 6 5.48 19.57 -12.21
N PHE A 7 5.35 18.27 -12.51
CA PHE A 7 4.10 17.51 -12.36
C PHE A 7 3.48 17.67 -10.95
N PHE A 8 4.31 17.92 -9.93
CA PHE A 8 3.89 18.17 -8.55
C PHE A 8 3.24 19.54 -8.31
N ASN A 9 3.37 20.47 -9.24
CA ASN A 9 2.76 21.80 -9.13
C ASN A 9 1.30 21.79 -9.63
N GLN A 10 0.81 20.67 -10.15
CA GLN A 10 -0.57 20.53 -10.57
C GLN A 10 -1.47 20.21 -9.39
N ARG A 11 -2.76 20.52 -9.52
CA ARG A 11 -3.77 20.30 -8.47
C ARG A 11 -3.88 18.83 -8.03
N PHE A 12 -3.75 17.89 -8.97
CA PHE A 12 -3.72 16.43 -8.70
C PHE A 12 -2.29 15.89 -8.50
N GLY A 13 -1.27 16.75 -8.47
CA GLY A 13 0.10 16.37 -8.10
C GLY A 13 0.23 15.62 -6.76
N PRO A 14 -0.61 15.87 -5.74
CA PRO A 14 -0.62 15.08 -4.52
C PRO A 14 -0.93 13.59 -4.76
N VAL A 15 -1.81 13.25 -5.71
CA VAL A 15 -2.12 11.85 -6.05
C VAL A 15 -0.85 11.13 -6.50
N LEU A 16 -0.12 11.71 -7.47
CA LEU A 16 1.14 11.15 -7.96
C LEU A 16 2.19 11.05 -6.84
N LEU A 17 2.29 12.09 -6.00
CA LEU A 17 3.23 12.09 -4.89
C LEU A 17 2.94 10.98 -3.89
N LEU A 18 1.66 10.75 -3.57
CA LEU A 18 1.25 9.67 -2.67
C LEU A 18 1.55 8.31 -3.29
N THR A 19 1.25 8.10 -4.58
CA THR A 19 1.61 6.87 -5.30
C THR A 19 3.10 6.56 -5.20
N LEU A 20 3.96 7.56 -5.40
CA LEU A 20 5.41 7.40 -5.28
C LEU A 20 5.83 7.02 -3.85
N ILE A 21 5.23 7.64 -2.83
CA ILE A 21 5.51 7.28 -1.42
C ILE A 21 5.12 5.83 -1.15
N ILE A 22 3.89 5.43 -1.52
CA ILE A 22 3.39 4.07 -1.28
C ILE A 22 4.27 3.04 -2.00
N CYS A 23 4.55 3.24 -3.29
CA CYS A 23 5.40 2.33 -4.05
C CYS A 23 6.83 2.27 -3.48
N THR A 24 7.37 3.38 -2.97
CA THR A 24 8.70 3.39 -2.33
C THR A 24 8.69 2.60 -1.03
N VAL A 25 7.68 2.78 -0.17
CA VAL A 25 7.54 2.01 1.07
C VAL A 25 7.37 0.52 0.76
N SER A 26 6.48 0.16 -0.17
CA SER A 26 6.26 -1.23 -0.58
C SER A 26 7.52 -1.86 -1.19
N LEU A 27 8.30 -1.11 -1.97
CA LEU A 27 9.59 -1.56 -2.49
C LEU A 27 10.59 -1.83 -1.35
N ILE A 28 10.71 -0.91 -0.38
CA ILE A 28 11.59 -1.10 0.78
C ILE A 28 11.17 -2.34 1.56
N THR A 29 9.87 -2.50 1.85
CA THR A 29 9.35 -3.70 2.52
C THR A 29 9.72 -4.95 1.72
N ARG A 30 9.50 -4.97 0.41
CA ARG A 30 9.85 -6.11 -0.45
C ARG A 30 11.34 -6.44 -0.41
N ILE A 31 12.22 -5.44 -0.41
CA ILE A 31 13.67 -5.63 -0.28
C ILE A 31 13.99 -6.26 1.08
N VAL A 32 13.40 -5.78 2.17
CA VAL A 32 13.59 -6.35 3.51
C VAL A 32 13.15 -7.81 3.55
N LEU A 33 11.96 -8.13 3.01
CA LEU A 33 11.45 -9.50 2.96
C LEU A 33 12.29 -10.42 2.07
N PHE A 34 12.79 -9.89 0.94
CA PHE A 34 13.70 -10.60 0.04
C PHE A 34 15.01 -10.96 0.74
N VAL A 35 15.63 -10.00 1.43
CA VAL A 35 16.87 -10.24 2.20
C VAL A 35 16.63 -11.25 3.33
N LYS A 36 15.50 -11.18 4.03
CA LYS A 36 15.14 -12.15 5.08
C LYS A 36 14.95 -13.57 4.55
N SER A 37 14.52 -13.71 3.30
CA SER A 37 14.20 -15.00 2.69
C SER A 37 15.29 -15.47 1.73
N PHE A 38 16.47 -14.84 1.74
CA PHE A 38 17.52 -15.04 0.75
C PHE A 38 17.96 -16.51 0.62
N SER A 39 17.98 -17.25 1.74
CA SER A 39 18.33 -18.68 1.75
C SER A 39 17.23 -19.60 1.20
N SER A 40 15.99 -19.12 1.15
CA SER A 40 14.80 -19.90 0.76
C SER A 40 14.37 -19.64 -0.69
N ILE A 41 15.06 -18.74 -1.39
CA ILE A 41 14.76 -18.32 -2.76
C ILE A 41 15.70 -19.02 -3.74
N ASP A 42 15.13 -19.55 -4.82
CA ASP A 42 15.91 -20.01 -5.97
C ASP A 42 16.38 -18.81 -6.80
N PHE A 43 17.70 -18.64 -6.94
CA PHE A 43 18.33 -17.53 -7.68
C PHE A 43 18.20 -17.69 -9.20
N SER A 44 16.98 -17.54 -9.70
CA SER A 44 16.70 -17.38 -11.12
C SER A 44 16.53 -15.89 -11.45
N PRO A 45 17.24 -15.34 -12.45
CA PRO A 45 17.05 -13.96 -12.89
C PRO A 45 15.58 -13.64 -13.23
N VAL A 46 14.86 -14.60 -13.81
CA VAL A 46 13.44 -14.47 -14.15
C VAL A 46 12.58 -14.31 -12.90
N HIS A 47 12.85 -15.09 -11.85
CA HIS A 47 12.11 -14.99 -10.59
C HIS A 47 12.40 -13.67 -9.87
N ILE A 48 13.66 -13.22 -9.84
CA ILE A 48 14.03 -11.95 -9.22
C ILE A 48 13.35 -10.79 -9.94
N VAL A 49 13.42 -10.75 -11.27
CA VAL A 49 12.72 -9.73 -12.06
C VAL A 49 11.21 -9.80 -11.84
N GLY A 50 10.64 -11.01 -11.79
CA GLY A 50 9.21 -11.23 -11.52
C GLY A 50 8.76 -10.68 -10.17
N ILE A 51 9.53 -10.93 -9.09
CA ILE A 51 9.27 -10.42 -7.74
C ILE A 51 9.07 -8.90 -7.76
N PHE A 52 9.95 -8.17 -8.44
CA PHE A 52 9.91 -6.71 -8.45
C PHE A 52 8.91 -6.14 -9.45
N LEU A 53 8.78 -6.73 -10.64
CA LEU A 53 7.85 -6.22 -11.65
C LEU A 53 6.39 -6.51 -11.29
N VAL A 54 6.07 -7.75 -10.90
CA VAL A 54 4.73 -8.11 -10.46
C VAL A 54 4.41 -7.40 -9.14
N GLY A 55 5.40 -7.31 -8.25
CA GLY A 55 5.27 -6.54 -7.01
C GLY A 55 4.92 -5.07 -7.26
N LEU A 56 5.64 -4.39 -8.17
CA LEU A 56 5.35 -3.01 -8.53
C LEU A 56 3.94 -2.86 -9.13
N PHE A 57 3.49 -3.83 -9.92
CA PHE A 57 2.13 -3.83 -10.44
C PHE A 57 1.07 -3.83 -9.32
N TYR A 58 1.21 -4.72 -8.33
CA TYR A 58 0.31 -4.70 -7.17
C TYR A 58 0.46 -3.43 -6.33
N ASP A 59 1.67 -2.90 -6.18
CA ASP A 59 1.90 -1.65 -5.45
C ASP A 59 1.17 -0.47 -6.11
N LEU A 60 1.15 -0.43 -7.46
CA LEU A 60 0.39 0.57 -8.21
C LEU A 60 -1.12 0.43 -8.00
N VAL A 61 -1.64 -0.80 -8.04
CA VAL A 61 -3.05 -1.09 -7.77
C VAL A 61 -3.43 -0.64 -6.35
N VAL A 62 -2.67 -1.04 -5.34
CA VAL A 62 -2.90 -0.64 -3.94
C VAL A 62 -2.80 0.87 -3.77
N SER A 63 -1.80 1.50 -4.38
CA SER A 63 -1.66 2.96 -4.31
C SER A 63 -2.87 3.69 -4.91
N SER A 64 -3.50 3.12 -5.93
CA SER A 64 -4.70 3.70 -6.56
C SER A 64 -5.89 3.69 -5.61
N PHE A 65 -6.05 2.65 -4.77
CA PHE A 65 -7.08 2.61 -3.73
C PHE A 65 -6.82 3.64 -2.63
N PHE A 66 -5.59 3.69 -2.10
CA PHE A 66 -5.22 4.66 -1.06
C PHE A 66 -5.26 6.12 -1.52
N ALA A 67 -5.10 6.38 -2.82
CA ALA A 67 -5.15 7.72 -3.37
C ALA A 67 -6.58 8.25 -3.60
N ILE A 68 -7.63 7.42 -3.47
CA ILE A 68 -9.03 7.84 -3.63
C ILE A 68 -9.39 9.03 -2.72
N PRO A 69 -9.13 9.02 -1.39
CA PRO A 69 -9.45 10.15 -0.53
C PRO A 69 -8.73 11.44 -0.93
N VAL A 70 -7.49 11.35 -1.40
CA VAL A 70 -6.70 12.52 -1.87
C VAL A 70 -7.27 13.05 -3.18
N ALA A 71 -7.57 12.17 -4.14
CA ALA A 71 -8.18 12.54 -5.41
C ALA A 71 -9.57 13.19 -5.17
N LEU A 72 -10.35 12.63 -4.25
CA LEU A 72 -11.64 13.15 -3.83
C LEU A 72 -11.50 14.54 -3.19
N TYR A 73 -10.53 14.74 -2.29
CA TYR A 73 -10.25 16.06 -1.71
C TYR A 73 -9.86 17.09 -2.79
N CYS A 74 -8.96 16.72 -3.71
CA CYS A 74 -8.56 17.55 -4.84
C CYS A 74 -9.74 17.90 -5.76
N TRP A 75 -10.72 16.99 -5.89
CA TRP A 75 -11.93 17.17 -6.69
C TRP A 75 -13.05 17.94 -5.99
N LEU A 76 -13.28 17.75 -4.69
CA LEU A 76 -14.44 18.29 -3.99
C LEU A 76 -14.28 19.79 -3.70
N ILE A 77 -13.12 20.20 -3.22
CA ILE A 77 -12.88 21.57 -2.76
C ILE A 77 -12.93 22.54 -3.94
N ASN A 78 -13.63 23.67 -3.88
CA ASN A 78 -13.65 24.64 -4.98
C ASN A 78 -12.25 25.29 -5.21
N ASP A 79 -12.02 25.91 -6.36
CA ASP A 79 -10.70 26.45 -6.73
C ASP A 79 -10.25 27.65 -5.90
N SER A 80 -11.18 28.53 -5.51
CA SER A 80 -10.86 29.69 -4.66
C SER A 80 -10.47 29.28 -3.25
N PHE A 81 -11.11 28.23 -2.70
CA PHE A 81 -10.85 27.74 -1.35
C PHE A 81 -9.59 26.86 -1.30
N TYR A 82 -9.39 25.98 -2.29
CA TYR A 82 -8.21 25.08 -2.35
C TYR A 82 -6.87 25.82 -2.29
N ARG A 83 -6.82 27.05 -2.85
CA ARG A 83 -5.61 27.89 -2.88
C ARG A 83 -5.36 28.64 -1.56
N LYS A 84 -6.33 28.67 -0.63
CA LYS A 84 -6.14 29.33 0.68
C LYS A 84 -5.16 28.53 1.53
N LYS A 85 -4.27 29.22 2.24
CA LYS A 85 -3.29 28.59 3.15
C LYS A 85 -3.94 27.69 4.20
N ILE A 86 -5.17 28.00 4.64
CA ILE A 86 -5.92 27.17 5.61
C ILE A 86 -6.24 25.77 5.08
N GLN A 87 -6.40 25.61 3.76
CA GLN A 87 -6.62 24.31 3.12
C GLN A 87 -5.36 23.43 3.07
N ARG A 88 -4.20 23.93 3.54
CA ARG A 88 -3.04 23.08 3.79
C ARG A 88 -3.29 22.11 4.93
N VAL A 89 -4.00 22.52 5.98
CA VAL A 89 -4.21 21.69 7.17
C VAL A 89 -4.91 20.36 6.83
N PRO A 90 -6.10 20.34 6.19
CA PRO A 90 -6.76 19.07 5.86
C PRO A 90 -5.96 18.21 4.88
N LEU A 91 -5.27 18.81 3.90
CA LEU A 91 -4.42 18.05 2.97
C LEU A 91 -3.23 17.40 3.69
N PHE A 92 -2.55 18.13 4.58
CA PHE A 92 -1.44 17.60 5.37
C PHE A 92 -1.91 16.55 6.37
N LEU A 93 -3.06 16.75 7.01
CA LEU A 93 -3.64 15.77 7.92
C LEU A 93 -4.01 14.47 7.19
N LEU A 94 -4.63 14.59 6.00
CA LEU A 94 -4.96 13.43 5.17
C LEU A 94 -3.69 12.66 4.76
N PHE A 95 -2.64 13.36 4.35
CA PHE A 95 -1.34 12.72 4.05
C PHE A 95 -0.71 12.08 5.28
N PHE A 96 -0.76 12.75 6.43
CA PHE A 96 -0.25 12.20 7.68
C PHE A 96 -0.93 10.87 8.03
N ILE A 97 -2.27 10.83 7.98
CA ILE A 97 -3.06 9.62 8.28
C ILE A 97 -2.68 8.49 7.30
N ILE A 98 -2.65 8.76 6.00
CA ILE A 98 -2.33 7.72 5.01
C ILE A 98 -0.90 7.21 5.18
N ILE A 99 0.09 8.10 5.37
CA ILE A 99 1.48 7.70 5.59
C ILE A 99 1.60 6.89 6.88
N PHE A 100 0.94 7.32 7.97
CA PHE A 100 0.91 6.59 9.24
C PHE A 100 0.37 5.16 9.07
N ILE A 101 -0.72 5.00 8.31
CA ILE A 101 -1.31 3.67 8.00
C ILE A 101 -0.31 2.82 7.20
N ILE A 102 0.27 3.37 6.13
CA ILE A 102 1.19 2.62 5.25
C ILE A 102 2.47 2.20 5.96
N ILE A 103 3.04 3.05 6.83
CA ILE A 103 4.22 2.71 7.64
C ILE A 103 3.88 1.66 8.70
N SER A 104 2.70 1.76 9.33
CA SER A 104 2.21 0.72 10.25
C SER A 104 2.06 -0.62 9.54
N ILE A 105 1.43 -0.64 8.35
CA ILE A 105 1.27 -1.82 7.50
C ILE A 105 2.63 -2.44 7.16
N ALA A 106 3.60 -1.63 6.73
CA ALA A 106 4.94 -2.12 6.40
C ALA A 106 5.63 -2.79 7.60
N GLY A 107 5.52 -2.19 8.80
CA GLY A 107 6.02 -2.79 10.04
C GLY A 107 5.31 -4.10 10.37
N SER A 108 3.99 -4.12 10.29
CA SER A 108 3.16 -5.31 10.53
C SER A 108 3.45 -6.43 9.52
N GLU A 109 3.67 -6.13 8.24
CA GLU A 109 4.08 -7.13 7.24
C GLU A 109 5.41 -7.79 7.62
N ILE A 110 6.38 -7.02 8.11
CA ILE A 110 7.69 -7.56 8.53
C ILE A 110 7.56 -8.48 9.74
N VAL A 111 6.70 -8.15 10.70
CA VAL A 111 6.43 -9.00 11.87
C VAL A 111 5.70 -10.26 11.43
N PHE A 112 4.63 -10.11 10.65
CA PHE A 112 3.81 -11.21 10.14
C PHE A 112 4.64 -12.19 9.29
N TRP A 113 5.57 -11.68 8.48
CA TRP A 113 6.49 -12.52 7.70
C TRP A 113 7.39 -13.39 8.57
N ASN A 114 7.85 -12.89 9.73
CA ASN A 114 8.74 -13.69 10.59
C ASN A 114 8.01 -14.87 11.21
N GLU A 115 6.71 -14.70 11.45
CA GLU A 115 5.88 -15.73 12.05
C GLU A 115 5.42 -16.75 10.99
N PHE A 116 4.91 -16.26 9.86
CA PHE A 116 4.20 -17.10 8.90
C PHE A 116 4.91 -17.31 7.57
N ASN A 117 6.03 -16.63 7.32
CA ASN A 117 6.79 -16.68 6.05
C ASN A 117 5.96 -16.37 4.79
N VAL A 118 4.86 -15.63 4.96
CA VAL A 118 3.95 -15.19 3.90
C VAL A 118 3.53 -13.75 4.15
N ARG A 119 2.99 -13.06 3.13
CA ARG A 119 2.36 -11.76 3.33
C ARG A 119 0.98 -11.92 3.96
N PHE A 120 0.34 -10.79 4.29
CA PHE A 120 -1.02 -10.82 4.83
C PHE A 120 -1.97 -11.64 3.95
N ASN A 121 -2.74 -12.48 4.61
CA ASN A 121 -3.69 -13.39 4.01
C ASN A 121 -4.90 -13.53 4.97
N PHE A 122 -5.63 -14.63 4.87
CA PHE A 122 -6.77 -14.92 5.73
C PHE A 122 -6.43 -14.92 7.24
N ILE A 123 -5.21 -15.31 7.65
CA ILE A 123 -4.80 -15.27 9.07
C ILE A 123 -4.82 -13.83 9.60
N ALA A 124 -4.39 -12.86 8.79
CA ALA A 124 -4.46 -11.45 9.16
C ALA A 124 -5.91 -10.93 9.26
N VAL A 125 -6.85 -11.54 8.51
CA VAL A 125 -8.28 -11.25 8.62
C VAL A 125 -8.82 -11.78 9.95
N ASP A 126 -8.49 -13.02 10.32
CA ASP A 126 -8.89 -13.60 11.61
C ASP A 126 -8.39 -12.76 12.79
N TYR A 127 -7.20 -12.16 12.67
CA TYR A 127 -6.68 -11.26 13.71
C TYR A 127 -7.53 -10.01 13.93
N LEU A 128 -8.27 -9.56 12.90
CA LEU A 128 -9.24 -8.46 13.02
C LEU A 128 -10.63 -8.93 13.44
N VAL A 129 -10.91 -10.24 13.42
CA VAL A 129 -12.13 -10.81 13.99
C VAL A 129 -11.94 -11.02 15.49
N TYR A 130 -10.80 -11.60 15.89
CA TYR A 130 -10.40 -11.85 17.29
C TYR A 130 -9.57 -10.70 17.88
N THR A 131 -10.14 -9.49 17.82
CA THR A 131 -9.40 -8.27 18.15
C THR A 131 -8.96 -8.17 19.61
N ASN A 132 -9.77 -8.62 20.56
CA ASN A 132 -9.47 -8.48 21.99
C ASN A 132 -8.26 -9.33 22.38
N GLU A 133 -8.22 -10.56 21.88
CA GLU A 133 -7.15 -11.52 22.11
C GLU A 133 -5.84 -11.03 21.47
N VAL A 134 -5.91 -10.61 20.20
CA VAL A 134 -4.73 -10.14 19.47
C VAL A 134 -4.19 -8.83 20.06
N LEU A 135 -5.06 -7.89 20.42
CA LEU A 135 -4.61 -6.64 21.05
C LEU A 135 -4.01 -6.88 22.43
N GLY A 136 -4.59 -7.77 23.24
CA GLY A 136 -4.00 -8.18 24.53
C GLY A 136 -2.59 -8.74 24.35
N ASN A 137 -2.44 -9.71 23.44
CA ASN A 137 -1.15 -10.33 23.13
C ASN A 137 -0.10 -9.30 22.65
N ILE A 138 -0.51 -8.34 21.80
CA ILE A 138 0.38 -7.28 21.31
C ILE A 138 0.83 -6.36 22.44
N GLN A 139 -0.08 -5.97 23.34
CA GLN A 139 0.23 -5.09 24.46
C GLN A 139 1.19 -5.75 25.48
N GLU A 140 1.06 -7.06 25.69
CA GLU A 140 1.95 -7.82 26.56
C GLU A 140 3.32 -8.09 25.91
N SER A 141 3.35 -8.32 24.59
CA SER A 141 4.56 -8.72 23.87
C SER A 141 5.44 -7.55 23.43
N TYR A 142 4.86 -6.36 23.23
CA TYR A 142 5.56 -5.23 22.63
C TYR A 142 5.41 -3.94 23.41
N ASN A 143 6.48 -3.12 23.42
CA ASN A 143 6.40 -1.76 23.91
C ASN A 143 5.68 -0.86 22.89
N MET A 144 4.35 -0.87 22.95
CA MET A 144 3.49 -0.12 22.02
C MET A 144 3.76 1.38 22.00
N PRO A 145 4.00 2.07 23.14
CA PRO A 145 4.41 3.47 23.12
C PRO A 145 5.64 3.76 22.26
N VAL A 146 6.67 2.91 22.31
CA VAL A 146 7.88 3.07 21.50
C VAL A 146 7.59 2.85 20.01
N ILE A 147 6.87 1.79 19.67
CA ILE A 147 6.51 1.48 18.28
C ILE A 147 5.70 2.61 17.66
N ILE A 148 4.64 3.07 18.36
CA ILE A 148 3.79 4.16 17.89
C ILE A 148 4.62 5.45 17.73
N SER A 149 5.51 5.75 18.67
CA SER A 149 6.39 6.93 18.59
C SER A 149 7.31 6.90 17.37
N ILE A 150 7.88 5.75 17.04
CA ILE A 150 8.72 5.56 15.85
C ILE A 150 7.89 5.76 14.58
N VAL A 151 6.70 5.14 14.49
CA VAL A 151 5.82 5.26 13.32
C VAL A 151 5.40 6.71 13.11
N VAL A 152 4.98 7.40 14.18
CA VAL A 152 4.61 8.83 14.13
C VAL A 152 5.81 9.67 13.69
N PHE A 153 6.99 9.43 14.24
CA PHE A 153 8.20 10.15 13.87
C PHE A 153 8.53 9.98 12.38
N VAL A 154 8.52 8.75 11.86
CA VAL A 154 8.76 8.46 10.45
C VAL A 154 7.69 9.10 9.56
N ALA A 155 6.42 9.03 9.95
CA ALA A 155 5.33 9.66 9.20
C ALA A 155 5.49 11.19 9.13
N LEU A 156 5.84 11.84 10.25
CA LEU A 156 6.14 13.27 10.29
C LEU A 156 7.37 13.64 9.47
N LEU A 157 8.43 12.82 9.50
CA LEU A 157 9.64 13.02 8.71
C LEU A 157 9.34 12.95 7.20
N LEU A 158 8.61 11.93 6.76
CA LEU A 158 8.19 11.81 5.36
C LEU A 158 7.30 12.99 4.94
N LEU A 159 6.34 13.38 5.78
CA LEU A 159 5.49 14.55 5.53
C LEU A 159 6.32 15.83 5.43
N PHE A 160 7.32 16.00 6.29
CA PHE A 160 8.24 17.12 6.27
C PHE A 160 9.09 17.16 4.98
N ILE A 161 9.55 16.01 4.48
CA ILE A 161 10.29 15.91 3.22
C ILE A 161 9.41 16.36 2.05
N VAL A 162 8.14 15.92 2.01
CA VAL A 162 7.25 16.20 0.87
C VAL A 162 6.46 17.51 0.99
N ARG A 163 6.55 18.22 2.12
CA ARG A 163 5.75 19.44 2.43
C ARG A 163 5.79 20.51 1.35
N LYS A 164 6.95 20.72 0.72
CA LYS A 164 7.13 21.76 -0.32
C LYS A 164 6.35 21.39 -1.59
N LYS A 165 6.36 20.10 -1.97
CA LYS A 165 5.60 19.60 -3.12
C LYS A 165 4.10 19.66 -2.86
N LEU A 166 3.67 19.28 -1.65
CA LEU A 166 2.26 19.40 -1.22
C LEU A 166 1.78 20.84 -1.29
N ALA A 167 2.53 21.78 -0.73
CA ALA A 167 2.19 23.20 -0.75
C ALA A 167 2.20 23.79 -2.18
N ALA A 168 3.07 23.31 -3.07
CA ALA A 168 3.13 23.76 -4.45
C ALA A 168 1.88 23.38 -5.26
N SER A 169 1.26 22.22 -4.98
CA SER A 169 0.04 21.77 -5.67
C SER A 169 -1.15 22.73 -5.54
N GLN A 170 -1.17 23.54 -4.47
CA GLN A 170 -2.21 24.54 -4.19
C GLN A 170 -2.04 25.84 -4.99
N SER A 171 -1.02 25.95 -5.84
CA SER A 171 -0.85 27.14 -6.69
C SER A 171 -1.57 27.02 -8.05
N ALA A 172 -1.89 25.80 -8.50
CA ALA A 172 -2.57 25.57 -9.76
C ALA A 172 -4.08 25.85 -9.65
N SER A 173 -4.60 26.59 -10.63
CA SER A 173 -6.04 26.79 -10.83
C SER A 173 -6.56 25.83 -11.88
N ILE A 174 -7.65 25.12 -11.58
CA ILE A 174 -8.33 24.23 -12.53
C ILE A 174 -9.85 24.41 -12.38
N TYR A 175 -10.53 24.66 -13.50
CA TYR A 175 -11.99 24.76 -13.52
C TYR A 175 -12.67 23.39 -13.33
N PHE A 176 -13.92 23.42 -12.87
CA PHE A 176 -14.67 22.23 -12.44
C PHE A 176 -14.69 21.09 -13.47
N GLY A 177 -15.00 21.39 -14.75
CA GLY A 177 -15.04 20.38 -15.81
C GLY A 177 -13.73 19.61 -15.99
N LYS A 178 -12.59 20.31 -16.09
CA LYS A 178 -11.27 19.65 -16.16
C LYS A 178 -10.97 18.84 -14.89
N ARG A 179 -11.34 19.37 -13.72
CA ARG A 179 -11.14 18.68 -12.44
C ARG A 179 -11.94 17.38 -12.37
N THR A 180 -13.18 17.38 -12.82
CA THR A 180 -14.03 16.18 -12.90
C THR A 180 -13.46 15.18 -13.90
N LEU A 181 -12.97 15.64 -15.06
CA LEU A 181 -12.29 14.75 -16.01
C LEU A 181 -11.09 14.05 -15.36
N TYR A 182 -10.18 14.79 -14.73
CA TYR A 182 -9.03 14.17 -14.04
C TYR A 182 -9.45 13.17 -12.96
N PHE A 183 -10.46 13.51 -12.16
CA PHE A 183 -10.95 12.63 -11.10
C PHE A 183 -11.57 11.35 -11.65
N LEU A 184 -12.46 11.45 -12.65
CA LEU A 184 -13.08 10.30 -13.28
C LEU A 184 -12.06 9.43 -14.02
N SER A 185 -11.12 10.05 -14.74
CA SER A 185 -10.00 9.31 -15.37
C SER A 185 -9.14 8.59 -14.35
N PHE A 186 -8.87 9.20 -13.20
CA PHE A 186 -8.15 8.54 -12.11
C PHE A 186 -8.94 7.34 -11.55
N LEU A 187 -10.25 7.46 -11.35
CA LEU A 187 -11.10 6.38 -10.82
C LEU A 187 -11.13 5.12 -11.69
N LEU A 188 -10.79 5.22 -12.98
CA LEU A 188 -10.64 4.04 -13.83
C LEU A 188 -9.53 3.10 -13.32
N LEU A 189 -8.49 3.61 -12.67
CA LEU A 189 -7.38 2.80 -12.15
C LEU A 189 -7.81 1.88 -10.99
N PRO A 190 -8.39 2.36 -9.87
CA PRO A 190 -8.87 1.47 -8.82
C PRO A 190 -10.03 0.58 -9.28
N LEU A 191 -10.89 1.05 -10.19
CA LEU A 191 -11.95 0.22 -10.77
C LEU A 191 -11.36 -0.95 -11.58
N ALA A 192 -10.37 -0.68 -12.44
CA ALA A 192 -9.63 -1.73 -13.14
C ALA A 192 -8.91 -2.65 -12.16
N GLY A 193 -8.30 -2.09 -11.11
CA GLY A 193 -7.69 -2.84 -10.01
C GLY A 193 -8.66 -3.80 -9.31
N TYR A 194 -9.90 -3.39 -9.12
CA TYR A 194 -10.93 -4.19 -8.46
C TYR A 194 -11.48 -5.30 -9.39
N PHE A 195 -11.79 -4.98 -10.65
CA PHE A 195 -12.47 -5.91 -11.56
C PHE A 195 -11.53 -6.79 -12.38
N LEU A 196 -10.32 -6.33 -12.70
CA LEU A 196 -9.42 -7.00 -13.64
C LEU A 196 -8.24 -7.70 -12.97
N VAL A 197 -7.95 -7.36 -11.71
CA VAL A 197 -6.82 -7.93 -10.98
C VAL A 197 -7.30 -9.00 -10.02
N ASN A 198 -6.50 -10.04 -9.84
CA ASN A 198 -6.69 -11.06 -8.82
C ASN A 198 -5.32 -11.50 -8.28
N ASN A 199 -5.31 -12.24 -7.17
CA ASN A 199 -4.08 -12.69 -6.50
C ASN A 199 -3.22 -13.68 -7.33
N ARG A 200 -3.68 -14.18 -8.48
CA ARG A 200 -2.98 -15.24 -9.22
C ARG A 200 -1.78 -14.72 -10.00
N PHE A 201 -1.71 -13.43 -10.31
CA PHE A 201 -0.59 -12.87 -11.09
C PHE A 201 0.76 -12.99 -10.38
N LYS A 202 0.76 -13.15 -9.05
CA LYS A 202 1.98 -13.36 -8.27
C LYS A 202 2.51 -14.80 -8.34
N ASN A 203 1.73 -15.76 -8.82
CA ASN A 203 2.08 -17.19 -8.88
C ASN A 203 3.01 -17.47 -10.07
N ILE A 204 4.20 -16.91 -10.03
CA ILE A 204 5.22 -16.97 -11.08
C ILE A 204 6.17 -18.18 -10.93
N SER A 205 6.17 -18.82 -9.77
CA SER A 205 7.06 -19.94 -9.44
C SER A 205 6.34 -21.02 -8.63
N LYS A 206 6.94 -22.22 -8.55
CA LYS A 206 6.55 -23.26 -7.58
C LYS A 206 7.01 -22.91 -6.15
N ASN A 207 8.01 -22.03 -6.00
CA ASN A 207 8.51 -21.60 -4.71
C ASN A 207 7.57 -20.54 -4.12
N ASN A 208 6.99 -20.85 -2.96
CA ASN A 208 6.03 -19.97 -2.29
C ASN A 208 6.63 -18.61 -1.92
N TYR A 209 7.89 -18.55 -1.47
CA TYR A 209 8.56 -17.29 -1.10
C TYR A 209 8.62 -16.31 -2.28
N ILE A 210 8.87 -16.83 -3.48
CA ILE A 210 8.94 -16.01 -4.71
C ILE A 210 7.56 -15.41 -5.02
N ASN A 211 6.51 -16.22 -4.89
CA ASN A 211 5.14 -15.76 -5.14
C ASN A 211 4.69 -14.72 -4.11
N GLU A 212 5.00 -14.94 -2.83
CA GLU A 212 4.70 -14.01 -1.74
C GLU A 212 5.45 -12.68 -1.87
N LEU A 213 6.73 -12.72 -2.29
CA LEU A 213 7.51 -11.50 -2.55
C LEU A 213 6.98 -10.69 -3.74
N GLY A 214 6.48 -11.38 -4.77
CA GLY A 214 5.82 -10.79 -5.93
C GLY A 214 4.43 -10.20 -5.66
N GLY A 215 3.84 -10.48 -4.50
CA GLY A 215 2.56 -9.93 -4.07
C GLY A 215 2.65 -8.60 -3.31
N ASN A 216 1.52 -8.20 -2.74
CA ASN A 216 1.38 -7.06 -1.83
C ASN A 216 0.35 -7.42 -0.75
N GLY A 217 0.73 -7.34 0.53
CA GLY A 217 -0.11 -7.81 1.63
C GLY A 217 -1.42 -7.07 1.75
N VAL A 218 -1.50 -5.78 1.40
CA VAL A 218 -2.78 -5.05 1.46
C VAL A 218 -3.77 -5.55 0.41
N TYR A 219 -3.28 -5.81 -0.80
CA TYR A 219 -4.11 -6.35 -1.86
C TYR A 219 -4.62 -7.75 -1.49
N GLU A 220 -3.72 -8.60 -1.00
CA GLU A 220 -4.03 -9.96 -0.60
C GLU A 220 -4.97 -10.04 0.59
N PHE A 221 -4.76 -9.17 1.59
CA PHE A 221 -5.66 -8.99 2.72
C PHE A 221 -7.08 -8.65 2.25
N GLY A 222 -7.23 -7.66 1.37
CA GLY A 222 -8.53 -7.25 0.84
C GLY A 222 -9.22 -8.36 0.04
N ALA A 223 -8.43 -9.08 -0.78
CA ALA A 223 -8.93 -10.22 -1.53
C ALA A 223 -9.33 -11.39 -0.61
N ALA A 224 -8.58 -11.67 0.45
CA ALA A 224 -8.91 -12.71 1.42
C ALA A 224 -10.18 -12.35 2.21
N PHE A 225 -10.30 -11.09 2.65
CA PHE A 225 -11.48 -10.59 3.37
C PHE A 225 -12.76 -10.72 2.55
N TRP A 226 -12.70 -10.48 1.23
CA TRP A 226 -13.88 -10.54 0.37
C TRP A 226 -14.29 -11.96 0.00
N ASN A 227 -13.32 -12.84 -0.22
CA ASN A 227 -13.58 -14.20 -0.69
C ASN A 227 -13.74 -15.21 0.45
N ASN A 228 -13.37 -14.88 1.70
CA ASN A 228 -13.47 -15.76 2.88
C ASN A 228 -12.90 -17.18 2.70
N GLU A 229 -11.90 -17.34 1.83
CA GLU A 229 -11.31 -18.65 1.51
C GLU A 229 -9.86 -18.71 1.99
N LEU A 230 -9.57 -19.72 2.82
CA LEU A 230 -8.21 -20.16 3.11
C LEU A 230 -7.86 -21.30 2.16
N ASP A 231 -6.76 -21.15 1.41
CA ASP A 231 -6.26 -22.21 0.51
C ASP A 231 -5.63 -23.33 1.35
N TYR A 232 -6.46 -24.26 1.83
CA TYR A 232 -6.08 -25.30 2.78
C TYR A 232 -4.89 -26.14 2.28
N ASN A 233 -4.88 -26.49 1.00
CA ASN A 233 -3.83 -27.28 0.36
C ASN A 233 -2.47 -26.56 0.31
N ARG A 234 -2.47 -25.23 0.43
CA ARG A 234 -1.25 -24.42 0.43
C ARG A 234 -0.59 -24.34 1.80
N PHE A 235 -1.36 -24.45 2.88
CA PHE A 235 -0.88 -24.30 4.25
C PHE A 235 -0.79 -25.62 5.02
N TYR A 236 -1.49 -26.66 4.58
CA TYR A 236 -1.53 -27.96 5.24
C TYR A 236 -1.15 -29.09 4.28
N LEU A 237 -0.37 -30.05 4.79
CA LEU A 237 -0.12 -31.31 4.10
C LEU A 237 -1.44 -32.08 4.00
N THR A 238 -2.02 -32.15 2.81
CA THR A 238 -3.15 -33.03 2.55
C THR A 238 -2.65 -34.46 2.38
N ARG A 239 -3.11 -35.35 3.26
CA ARG A 239 -2.94 -36.79 3.08
C ARG A 239 -3.97 -37.25 2.05
N ASN A 240 -3.54 -37.98 1.02
CA ASN A 240 -4.48 -38.64 0.11
C ASN A 240 -5.18 -39.76 0.89
N ASP A 241 -6.41 -39.51 1.33
CA ASP A 241 -7.24 -40.49 2.02
C ASP A 241 -7.78 -41.60 1.08
N THR A 242 -7.38 -41.58 -0.21
CA THR A 242 -7.71 -42.61 -1.20
C THR A 242 -6.65 -43.70 -1.35
N ALA A 243 -5.55 -43.64 -0.60
CA ALA A 243 -4.59 -44.75 -0.51
C ALA A 243 -5.01 -45.71 0.62
N ASN A 244 -6.00 -46.57 0.31
CA ASN A 244 -6.22 -47.83 1.03
C ASN A 244 -5.22 -48.90 0.55
#